data_AF-A0A3P7MJE0-F1
#
_entry.id   AF-A0A3P7MJE0-F1
#
_cell.length_a   1.000
_cell.length_b   1.000
_cell.length_c   1.000
_cell.angle_alpha   90.00
_cell.angle_beta   90.00
_cell.angle_gamma   90.00
#
_symmetry.space_group_name_H-M   'P 1'
#
loop_
_entity.id
_entity.type
_entity.pdbx_description
1 polymer ?
#
loop_
_entity_poly.entity_id
_entity_poly.type
_entity_poly.pdbx_seq_one_letter_code
_entity_poly.pdbx_strand_id
1 'polypeptide(L)'
;MGVENLKKTLEIRGGVQCFGTGPDPFVGGQTFSYTFDASTVPKAVVCSYDGHLSYPKIQKAATFLKRPGVEFLVTNEDYTFPGPYPDIVVPGAGTTSAAVRAVSGRVPIVIGKPHKPIADFLKKHHHIDASKTVMFGDRLDTDIQFANDNGFTSCFMLTGVNTMDDVIKAEQRGQTHLLPTYTFSFSSH
;
A
#
# COMPACT_ATOMS: atom_id res chain seq x y z
N MET A 1 -2.46 -5.07 10.50
CA MET A 1 -2.04 -3.71 10.88
C MET A 1 -2.69 -2.76 9.90
N GLY A 2 -3.44 -1.78 10.39
CA GLY A 2 -4.20 -0.90 9.52
C GLY A 2 -5.34 -0.15 10.21
N VAL A 3 -6.09 0.59 9.40
CA VAL A 3 -7.28 1.34 9.83
C VAL A 3 -8.52 0.45 9.91
N GLU A 4 -9.50 0.88 10.71
CA GLU A 4 -10.74 0.12 10.95
C GLU A 4 -11.56 -0.12 9.67
N ASN A 5 -11.48 0.78 8.68
CA ASN A 5 -12.18 0.62 7.41
C ASN A 5 -11.65 -0.58 6.60
N LEU A 6 -10.34 -0.84 6.65
CA LEU A 6 -9.76 -2.01 5.98
C LEU A 6 -10.26 -3.29 6.64
N LYS A 7 -10.21 -3.34 7.98
CA LYS A 7 -10.72 -4.46 8.78
C LYS A 7 -12.18 -4.77 8.44
N LYS A 8 -13.05 -3.76 8.51
CA LYS A 8 -14.47 -3.91 8.17
C LYS A 8 -14.67 -4.43 6.75
N THR A 9 -13.89 -3.96 5.79
CA THR A 9 -13.97 -4.43 4.40
C THR A 9 -13.59 -5.90 4.29
N LEU A 10 -12.50 -6.32 4.93
CA LEU A 10 -12.05 -7.71 4.93
C LEU A 10 -13.04 -8.64 5.64
N GLU A 11 -13.62 -8.21 6.76
CA GLU A 11 -14.62 -8.99 7.50
C GLU A 11 -15.93 -9.10 6.72
N ILE A 12 -16.48 -7.99 6.23
CA ILE A 12 -17.80 -7.96 5.58
C ILE A 12 -17.76 -8.54 4.17
N ARG A 13 -16.75 -8.17 3.36
CA ARG A 13 -16.67 -8.60 1.95
C ARG A 13 -15.79 -9.82 1.74
N GLY A 14 -14.73 -9.95 2.56
CA GLY A 14 -13.80 -11.07 2.46
C GLY A 14 -14.18 -12.28 3.33
N GLY A 15 -15.09 -12.11 4.29
CA GLY A 15 -15.48 -13.19 5.22
C GLY A 15 -14.33 -13.65 6.11
N VAL A 16 -13.31 -12.82 6.33
CA VAL A 16 -12.13 -13.16 7.14
C VAL A 16 -12.13 -12.43 8.47
N GLN A 17 -11.84 -13.14 9.55
CA GLN A 17 -11.70 -12.53 10.88
C GLN A 17 -10.39 -11.75 10.97
N CYS A 18 -10.45 -10.54 11.50
CA CYS A 18 -9.32 -9.62 11.57
C CYS A 18 -9.07 -9.12 12.99
N PHE A 19 -7.79 -8.87 13.31
CA PHE A 19 -7.37 -8.23 14.55
C PHE A 19 -6.17 -7.30 14.32
N GLY A 20 -5.82 -6.51 15.33
CA GLY A 20 -4.65 -5.62 15.29
C GLY A 20 -4.87 -4.26 14.64
N THR A 21 -6.12 -3.78 14.56
CA THR A 21 -6.44 -2.36 14.33
C THR A 21 -6.42 -1.59 15.65
N GLY A 22 -6.27 -0.26 15.60
CA GLY A 22 -6.25 0.59 16.79
C GLY A 22 -4.91 0.60 17.56
N PRO A 23 -4.84 1.31 18.69
CA PRO A 23 -3.65 1.34 19.56
C PRO A 23 -3.30 -0.03 20.13
N ASP A 24 -1.99 -0.30 20.24
CA ASP A 24 -1.46 -1.51 20.88
C ASP A 24 -0.16 -1.11 21.61
N PRO A 25 -0.27 -0.57 22.84
CA PRO A 25 0.86 -0.14 23.65
C PRO A 25 1.47 -1.29 24.44
N PHE A 26 2.74 -1.15 24.87
CA PHE A 26 3.26 -2.02 25.91
C PHE A 26 2.52 -1.78 27.24
N VAL A 27 2.32 -2.84 28.01
CA VAL A 27 1.64 -2.78 29.32
C VAL A 27 2.69 -2.76 30.43
N GLY A 28 2.47 -1.95 31.47
CA GLY A 28 3.27 -1.98 32.70
C GLY A 28 4.73 -1.52 32.54
N GLY A 29 5.02 -0.63 31.60
CA GLY A 29 6.37 -0.07 31.40
C GLY A 29 7.37 -1.02 30.73
N GLN A 30 6.90 -2.15 30.19
CA GLN A 30 7.76 -3.09 29.46
C GLN A 30 8.27 -2.49 28.14
N THR A 31 9.48 -2.87 27.74
CA THR A 31 10.09 -2.46 26.46
C THR A 31 9.79 -3.44 25.33
N PHE A 32 9.42 -4.69 25.66
CA PHE A 32 9.07 -5.75 24.72
C PHE A 32 7.92 -6.58 25.28
N SER A 33 7.12 -7.19 24.41
CA SER A 33 5.98 -8.03 24.83
C SER A 33 6.36 -9.51 24.77
N TYR A 34 6.50 -10.16 25.93
CA TYR A 34 6.77 -11.61 25.99
C TYR A 34 5.53 -12.45 26.28
N THR A 35 4.39 -11.80 26.49
CA THR A 35 3.19 -12.40 27.06
C THR A 35 1.97 -12.30 26.15
N PHE A 36 2.11 -11.79 24.92
CA PHE A 36 0.98 -11.79 24.00
C PHE A 36 0.65 -13.22 23.57
N ASP A 37 -0.65 -13.52 23.49
CA ASP A 37 -1.11 -14.82 23.02
C ASP A 37 -0.78 -15.00 21.53
N ALA A 38 0.08 -15.96 21.24
CA ALA A 38 0.48 -16.36 19.89
C ALA A 38 -0.07 -17.74 19.49
N SER A 39 -1.03 -18.29 20.26
CA SER A 39 -1.69 -19.56 19.97
C SER A 39 -2.64 -19.46 18.78
N THR A 40 -3.33 -18.33 18.64
CA THR A 40 -4.17 -18.02 17.47
C THR A 40 -3.28 -17.51 16.35
N VAL A 41 -2.86 -18.41 15.47
CA VAL A 41 -1.99 -18.08 14.33
C VAL A 41 -2.83 -17.53 13.16
N PRO A 42 -2.64 -16.26 12.74
CA PRO A 42 -3.32 -15.73 11.58
C PRO A 42 -2.81 -16.40 10.30
N LYS A 43 -3.64 -16.43 9.25
CA LYS A 43 -3.19 -16.90 7.93
C LYS A 43 -2.29 -15.90 7.20
N ALA A 44 -2.44 -14.61 7.51
CA ALA A 44 -1.66 -13.55 6.90
C ALA A 44 -1.44 -12.40 7.89
N VAL A 45 -0.30 -11.72 7.75
CA VAL A 45 -0.07 -10.37 8.26
C VAL A 45 -0.30 -9.41 7.11
N VAL A 46 -1.31 -8.55 7.25
CA VAL A 46 -1.61 -7.50 6.27
C VAL A 46 -1.16 -6.15 6.83
N CYS A 47 -0.37 -5.42 6.05
CA CYS A 47 0.09 -4.06 6.31
C CYS A 47 -0.63 -3.06 5.41
N SER A 48 -1.20 -2.02 6.00
CA SER A 48 -1.69 -0.83 5.30
C SER A 48 -1.21 0.42 6.02
N TYR A 49 -1.72 1.60 5.64
CA TYR A 49 -1.63 2.78 6.50
C TYR A 49 -2.21 2.46 7.88
N ASP A 50 -1.46 2.80 8.94
CA ASP A 50 -1.83 2.58 10.34
C ASP A 50 -1.27 3.73 11.19
N GLY A 51 -2.14 4.69 11.55
CA GLY A 51 -1.77 5.81 12.43
C GLY A 51 -1.43 5.40 13.86
N HIS A 52 -1.64 4.13 14.21
CA HIS A 52 -1.26 3.53 15.48
C HIS A 52 -0.13 2.51 15.31
N LEU A 53 0.75 2.68 14.33
CA LEU A 53 1.97 1.89 14.21
C LEU A 53 2.77 1.99 15.51
N SER A 54 3.12 0.84 16.09
CA SER A 54 3.81 0.77 17.38
C SER A 54 4.81 -0.39 17.38
N TYR A 55 5.85 -0.29 18.24
CA TYR A 55 6.80 -1.38 18.46
C TYR A 55 6.13 -2.72 18.82
N PRO A 56 5.13 -2.78 19.72
CA PRO A 56 4.37 -4.01 20.00
C PRO A 56 3.77 -4.65 18.76
N LYS A 57 3.17 -3.86 17.86
CA LYS A 57 2.60 -4.37 16.61
C LYS A 57 3.67 -4.94 15.70
N ILE A 58 4.79 -4.24 15.54
CA ILE A 58 5.93 -4.71 14.73
C ILE A 58 6.43 -6.05 15.28
N GLN A 59 6.59 -6.15 16.61
CA GLN A 59 7.03 -7.37 17.29
C GLN A 59 6.05 -8.53 17.07
N LYS A 60 4.74 -8.30 17.25
CA LYS A 60 3.69 -9.31 17.02
C LYS A 60 3.66 -9.77 15.57
N ALA A 61 3.67 -8.83 14.62
CA ALA A 61 3.69 -9.11 13.19
C ALA A 61 4.91 -9.97 12.81
N ALA A 62 6.12 -9.55 13.21
CA ALA A 62 7.34 -10.31 12.96
C ALA A 62 7.29 -11.71 13.61
N THR A 63 6.73 -11.83 14.81
CA THR A 63 6.58 -13.13 15.48
C THR A 63 5.64 -14.08 14.73
N PHE A 64 4.53 -13.59 14.19
CA PHE A 64 3.67 -14.40 13.33
C PHE A 64 4.38 -14.82 12.05
N LEU A 65 5.11 -13.89 11.41
CA LEU A 65 5.85 -14.11 10.16
C LEU A 65 7.05 -15.06 10.27
N LYS A 66 7.51 -15.39 11.49
CA LYS A 66 8.46 -16.50 11.70
C LYS A 66 7.92 -17.85 11.19
N ARG A 67 6.59 -17.99 11.10
CA ARG A 67 5.94 -19.20 10.61
C ARG A 67 5.86 -19.14 9.08
N PRO A 68 6.44 -20.09 8.33
CA PRO A 68 6.43 -20.06 6.86
C PRO A 68 5.04 -20.01 6.24
N GLY A 69 4.05 -20.65 6.87
CA GLY A 69 2.66 -20.67 6.39
C GLY A 69 1.84 -19.41 6.69
N VAL A 70 2.46 -18.36 7.24
CA VAL A 70 1.82 -17.05 7.41
C VAL A 70 2.27 -16.15 6.26
N GLU A 71 1.30 -15.70 5.48
CA GLU A 71 1.53 -14.78 4.37
C GLU A 71 1.88 -13.37 4.87
N PHE A 72 2.70 -12.66 4.10
CA PHE A 72 3.00 -11.26 4.37
C PHE A 72 2.47 -10.41 3.23
N LEU A 73 1.47 -9.57 3.49
CA LEU A 73 0.79 -8.78 2.48
C LEU A 73 0.90 -7.29 2.80
N VAL A 74 0.95 -6.45 1.76
CA VAL A 74 0.85 -5.00 1.90
C VAL A 74 -0.13 -4.42 0.88
N THR A 75 -0.92 -3.43 1.27
CA THR A 75 -1.90 -2.80 0.37
C THR A 75 -1.24 -1.99 -0.75
N ASN A 76 -0.15 -1.29 -0.46
CA ASN A 76 0.71 -0.56 -1.39
C ASN A 76 2.04 -0.27 -0.68
N GLU A 77 3.11 -0.05 -1.43
CA GLU A 77 4.44 0.24 -0.88
C GLU A 77 4.78 1.74 -0.82
N ASP A 78 3.78 2.60 -0.99
CA ASP A 78 3.98 4.04 -0.95
C ASP A 78 4.44 4.47 0.46
N TYR A 79 5.66 5.02 0.55
CA TYR A 79 6.22 5.50 1.81
C TYR A 79 5.59 6.80 2.31
N THR A 80 4.95 7.55 1.43
CA THR A 80 4.39 8.86 1.73
C THR A 80 3.04 9.05 1.06
N PHE A 81 2.20 9.90 1.65
CA PHE A 81 0.99 10.43 1.02
C PHE A 81 1.13 11.93 0.76
N PRO A 82 0.49 12.46 -0.29
CA PRO A 82 0.32 13.90 -0.43
C PRO A 82 -0.50 14.44 0.76
N GLY A 83 -0.02 15.53 1.36
CA GLY A 83 -0.69 16.25 2.44
C GLY A 83 -1.04 17.68 2.00
N PRO A 84 -1.96 18.36 2.71
CA PRO A 84 -2.35 19.73 2.38
C PRO A 84 -1.24 20.76 2.68
N TYR A 85 -0.18 20.36 3.38
CA TYR A 85 0.93 21.23 3.77
C TYR A 85 2.23 20.74 3.13
N PRO A 86 2.92 21.56 2.32
CA PRO A 86 4.10 21.14 1.57
C PRO A 86 5.30 20.77 2.45
N ASP A 87 5.42 21.38 3.63
CA ASP A 87 6.54 21.14 4.56
C ASP A 87 6.32 19.94 5.50
N ILE A 88 5.20 19.22 5.34
CA ILE A 88 4.84 18.08 6.19
C ILE A 88 4.85 16.80 5.36
N VAL A 89 5.72 15.86 5.73
CA VAL A 89 5.75 14.52 5.15
C VAL A 89 4.76 13.62 5.89
N VAL A 90 3.74 13.14 5.18
CA VAL A 90 2.74 12.22 5.72
C VAL A 90 3.16 10.78 5.44
N PRO A 91 3.34 9.90 6.46
CA PRO A 91 3.72 8.51 6.23
C PRO A 91 2.64 7.70 5.51
N GLY A 92 3.06 6.93 4.53
CA GLY A 92 2.22 6.02 3.75
C GLY A 92 2.16 4.59 4.30
N ALA A 93 1.47 3.70 3.57
CA ALA A 93 1.36 2.29 3.96
C ALA A 93 2.70 1.54 3.89
N GLY A 94 3.60 1.95 2.98
CA GLY A 94 4.94 1.38 2.84
C GLY A 94 5.78 1.49 4.12
N THR A 95 5.48 2.48 4.98
CA THR A 95 6.15 2.63 6.28
C THR A 95 5.89 1.45 7.21
N THR A 96 4.65 0.93 7.24
CA THR A 96 4.30 -0.18 8.14
C THR A 96 4.93 -1.49 7.66
N SER A 97 4.88 -1.76 6.35
CA SER A 97 5.49 -2.96 5.77
C SER A 97 7.01 -2.93 5.85
N ALA A 98 7.65 -1.77 5.67
CA ALA A 98 9.11 -1.66 5.79
C ALA A 98 9.60 -1.92 7.22
N ALA A 99 8.90 -1.40 8.23
CA ALA A 99 9.24 -1.69 9.63
C ALA A 99 9.14 -3.19 9.95
N VAL A 100 8.07 -3.84 9.48
CA VAL A 100 7.89 -5.29 9.67
C VAL A 100 8.90 -6.09 8.85
N ARG A 101 9.21 -5.69 7.61
CA ARG A 101 10.22 -6.32 6.74
C ARG A 101 11.60 -6.30 7.40
N ALA A 102 11.99 -5.16 7.95
CA ALA A 102 13.30 -4.99 8.60
C ALA A 102 13.51 -5.96 9.76
N VAL A 103 12.46 -6.23 10.55
CA VAL A 103 12.54 -7.12 11.72
C VAL A 103 12.31 -8.59 11.36
N SER A 104 11.39 -8.87 10.44
CA SER A 104 11.02 -10.25 10.07
C SER A 104 11.92 -10.89 9.02
N GLY A 105 12.63 -10.10 8.23
CA GLY A 105 13.39 -10.56 7.06
C GLY A 105 12.51 -11.06 5.89
N ARG A 106 11.19 -10.96 6.00
CA ARG A 106 10.23 -11.39 4.96
C ARG A 106 9.89 -10.23 4.04
N VAL A 107 9.82 -10.48 2.73
CA VAL A 107 9.34 -9.51 1.74
C VAL A 107 7.82 -9.67 1.59
N PRO A 108 7.04 -8.57 1.66
CA PRO A 108 5.59 -8.66 1.49
C PRO A 108 5.20 -8.85 0.02
N ILE A 109 4.06 -9.48 -0.19
CA ILE A 109 3.34 -9.47 -1.46
C ILE A 109 2.50 -8.18 -1.50
N VAL A 110 2.70 -7.37 -2.54
CA VAL A 110 1.96 -6.13 -2.74
C VAL A 110 0.65 -6.44 -3.46
N ILE A 111 -0.47 -6.06 -2.86
CA ILE A 111 -1.82 -6.36 -3.39
C ILE A 111 -2.34 -5.24 -4.29
N GLY A 112 -1.96 -4.00 -4.02
CA GLY A 112 -2.38 -2.83 -4.80
C GLY A 112 -1.53 -2.60 -6.05
N LYS A 113 -1.67 -1.39 -6.60
CA LYS A 113 -0.93 -0.94 -7.77
C LYS A 113 0.59 -0.96 -7.50
N PRO A 114 1.43 -1.27 -8.50
CA PRO A 114 1.10 -1.56 -9.90
C PRO A 114 0.68 -3.01 -10.17
N HIS A 115 0.46 -3.84 -9.15
CA HIS A 115 0.37 -5.27 -9.33
C HIS A 115 -0.92 -5.72 -10.01
N LYS A 116 -0.77 -6.73 -10.88
CA LYS A 116 -1.86 -7.34 -11.66
C LYS A 116 -3.07 -7.84 -10.86
N PRO A 117 -2.96 -8.37 -9.61
CA PRO A 117 -4.12 -8.90 -8.89
C PRO A 117 -5.26 -7.90 -8.69
N ILE A 118 -4.98 -6.62 -8.44
CA ILE A 118 -6.05 -5.62 -8.31
C ILE A 118 -6.72 -5.33 -9.66
N ALA A 119 -5.97 -5.33 -10.76
CA ALA A 119 -6.55 -5.19 -12.09
C ALA A 119 -7.43 -6.38 -12.49
N ASP A 120 -6.96 -7.60 -12.22
CA ASP A 120 -7.71 -8.82 -12.52
C ASP A 120 -9.00 -8.89 -11.69
N PHE A 121 -8.93 -8.49 -10.41
CA PHE A 121 -10.11 -8.32 -9.58
C PHE A 121 -11.10 -7.32 -10.17
N LEU A 122 -10.62 -6.13 -10.55
CA LEU A 122 -11.45 -5.08 -11.15
C LEU A 122 -12.11 -5.55 -12.46
N LYS A 123 -11.35 -6.17 -13.36
CA LYS A 123 -11.86 -6.71 -14.62
C LYS A 123 -12.92 -7.80 -14.40
N LYS A 124 -12.68 -8.71 -13.44
CA LYS A 124 -13.59 -9.83 -13.14
C LYS A 124 -14.89 -9.39 -12.47
N HIS A 125 -14.83 -8.45 -11.54
CA HIS A 125 -15.98 -8.10 -10.69
C HIS A 125 -16.73 -6.84 -11.14
N HIS A 126 -16.10 -5.99 -11.96
CA HIS A 126 -16.68 -4.72 -12.39
C HIS A 126 -16.79 -4.58 -13.92
N HIS A 127 -16.56 -5.65 -14.68
CA HIS A 127 -16.67 -5.68 -16.14
C HIS A 127 -15.96 -4.50 -16.84
N ILE A 128 -14.78 -4.16 -16.35
CA ILE A 128 -14.02 -3.01 -16.85
C ILE A 128 -13.43 -3.32 -18.23
N ASP A 129 -13.87 -2.56 -19.24
CA ASP A 129 -13.24 -2.50 -20.56
C ASP A 129 -12.02 -1.59 -20.49
N ALA A 130 -10.83 -2.18 -20.60
CA ALA A 130 -9.58 -1.45 -20.46
C ALA A 130 -9.46 -0.28 -21.46
N SER A 131 -9.94 -0.49 -22.69
CA SER A 131 -9.87 0.51 -23.77
C SER A 131 -10.73 1.76 -23.52
N LYS A 132 -11.68 1.69 -22.58
CA LYS A 132 -12.60 2.76 -22.20
C LYS A 132 -12.37 3.25 -20.77
N THR A 133 -11.26 2.85 -20.16
CA THR A 133 -10.96 3.15 -18.76
C THR A 133 -9.80 4.12 -18.68
N VAL A 134 -9.98 5.19 -17.91
CA VAL A 134 -8.94 6.18 -17.63
C VAL A 134 -8.53 6.05 -16.16
N MET A 135 -7.24 5.92 -15.92
CA MET A 135 -6.62 5.91 -14.61
C MET A 135 -6.04 7.31 -14.33
N PHE A 136 -6.45 7.93 -13.23
CA PHE A 136 -5.87 9.18 -12.74
C PHE A 136 -4.93 8.88 -11.58
N GLY A 137 -3.76 9.50 -11.57
CA GLY A 137 -2.80 9.32 -10.47
C GLY A 137 -1.59 10.24 -10.56
N ASP A 138 -0.80 10.28 -9.50
CA ASP A 138 0.29 11.23 -9.28
C ASP A 138 1.66 10.54 -9.12
N ARG A 139 1.71 9.21 -9.27
CA ARG A 139 2.93 8.41 -9.22
C ARG A 139 3.16 7.61 -10.50
N LEU A 140 4.38 7.66 -11.01
CA LEU A 140 4.74 6.96 -12.24
C LEU A 140 4.84 5.44 -12.03
N ASP A 141 5.47 5.02 -10.95
CA ASP A 141 5.77 3.61 -10.62
C ASP A 141 4.57 2.84 -10.03
N THR A 142 3.48 3.52 -9.68
CA THR A 142 2.25 2.88 -9.23
C THR A 142 1.09 3.15 -10.17
N ASP A 143 0.65 4.41 -10.34
CA ASP A 143 -0.56 4.71 -11.11
C ASP A 143 -0.38 4.57 -12.61
N ILE A 144 0.67 5.21 -13.14
CA ILE A 144 0.92 5.25 -14.58
C ILE A 144 1.35 3.87 -15.07
N GLN A 145 2.26 3.23 -14.33
CA GLN A 145 2.62 1.84 -14.57
C GLN A 145 1.41 0.91 -14.55
N PHE A 146 0.56 1.00 -13.52
CA PHE A 146 -0.63 0.15 -13.42
C PHE A 146 -1.57 0.32 -14.62
N ALA A 147 -1.80 1.56 -15.04
CA ALA A 147 -2.65 1.86 -16.17
C ALA A 147 -2.09 1.23 -17.46
N ASN A 148 -0.83 1.52 -17.74
CA ASN A 148 -0.14 1.08 -18.95
C ASN A 148 -0.06 -0.45 -19.01
N ASP A 149 0.33 -1.11 -17.91
CA ASP A 149 0.42 -2.58 -17.80
C ASP A 149 -0.94 -3.28 -17.97
N ASN A 150 -2.05 -2.56 -17.78
CA ASN A 150 -3.40 -3.12 -17.87
C ASN A 150 -4.21 -2.64 -19.08
N GLY A 151 -3.62 -1.82 -19.95
CA GLY A 151 -4.22 -1.28 -21.15
C GLY A 151 -5.23 -0.16 -20.91
N PHE A 152 -5.12 0.54 -19.76
CA PHE A 152 -5.91 1.72 -19.45
C PHE A 152 -5.21 2.97 -20.00
N THR A 153 -5.99 4.00 -20.31
CA THR A 153 -5.45 5.34 -20.57
C THR A 153 -4.93 5.92 -19.26
N SER A 154 -3.67 6.35 -19.23
CA SER A 154 -3.03 6.95 -18.06
C SER A 154 -3.10 8.48 -18.10
N CYS A 155 -3.63 9.09 -17.03
CA CYS A 155 -3.67 10.54 -16.82
C CYS A 155 -2.87 10.91 -15.57
N PHE A 156 -1.71 11.55 -15.78
CA PHE A 156 -0.80 11.96 -14.73
C PHE A 156 -1.15 13.34 -14.17
N MET A 157 -1.36 13.40 -12.86
CA MET A 157 -1.77 14.59 -12.14
C MET A 157 -0.56 15.27 -11.50
N LEU A 158 -0.25 16.50 -11.93
CA LEU A 158 0.89 17.29 -11.44
C LEU A 158 0.68 17.91 -10.05
N THR A 159 -0.23 17.37 -9.25
CA THR A 159 -0.56 17.86 -7.91
C THR A 159 0.08 17.06 -6.79
N GLY A 160 0.79 15.98 -7.11
CA GLY A 160 1.20 14.98 -6.12
C GLY A 160 2.69 14.67 -6.13
N VAL A 161 3.03 13.38 -6.13
CA VAL A 161 4.36 12.92 -5.72
C VAL A 161 5.42 13.08 -6.81
N ASN A 162 5.17 12.62 -8.04
CA ASN A 162 6.12 12.78 -9.13
C ASN A 162 5.94 14.10 -9.85
N THR A 163 7.01 14.56 -10.50
CA THR A 163 7.06 15.82 -11.26
C THR A 163 7.20 15.57 -12.76
N MET A 164 7.06 16.62 -13.58
CA MET A 164 7.40 16.53 -15.01
C MET A 164 8.86 16.16 -15.25
N ASP A 165 9.79 16.56 -14.38
CA ASP A 165 11.19 16.16 -14.48
C ASP A 165 11.37 14.65 -14.32
N ASP A 166 10.53 14.00 -13.51
CA ASP A 166 10.57 12.54 -13.36
C ASP A 166 10.06 11.83 -14.61
N VAL A 167 9.06 12.39 -15.30
CA VAL A 167 8.58 11.91 -16.60
C VAL A 167 9.69 12.02 -17.65
N ILE A 168 10.37 13.17 -17.72
CA ILE A 168 11.50 13.39 -18.65
C ILE A 168 12.63 12.40 -18.37
N LYS A 169 12.98 12.18 -17.09
CA LYS A 169 13.99 11.18 -16.72
C LYS A 169 13.57 9.77 -17.12
N ALA A 170 12.30 9.40 -16.94
CA ALA A 170 11.79 8.10 -17.35
C ALA A 170 11.88 7.91 -18.87
N GLU A 171 11.55 8.95 -19.64
CA GLU A 171 11.66 8.96 -21.10
C GLU A 171 13.11 8.79 -21.55
N GLN A 172 14.04 9.56 -20.97
CA GLN A 172 15.48 9.46 -21.26
C GLN A 172 16.06 8.07 -20.94
N ARG A 173 15.48 7.38 -19.95
CA ARG A 173 15.85 6.01 -19.58
C ARG A 173 15.14 4.94 -20.42
N GLY A 174 14.27 5.33 -21.36
CA GLY A 174 13.48 4.39 -22.17
C GLY A 174 12.42 3.62 -21.39
N GLN A 175 11.98 4.14 -20.23
CA GLN A 175 11.00 3.50 -19.36
C GLN A 175 9.57 3.78 -19.84
N THR A 176 9.23 3.28 -21.03
CA THR A 176 7.95 3.56 -21.71
C THR A 176 6.72 3.18 -20.88
N HIS A 177 6.80 2.14 -20.04
CA HIS A 177 5.72 1.74 -19.13
C HIS A 177 5.42 2.78 -18.04
N LEU A 178 6.32 3.73 -17.79
CA LEU A 178 6.14 4.83 -16.82
C LEU A 178 5.67 6.13 -17.48
N LEU A 179 5.52 6.17 -18.81
CA LEU A 179 5.14 7.38 -19.52
C LEU A 179 3.61 7.52 -19.55
N PRO A 180 3.06 8.66 -19.12
CA PRO A 180 1.62 8.86 -19.13
C PRO A 180 1.09 9.15 -20.53
N THR A 181 -0.16 8.77 -20.80
CA THR A 181 -0.86 9.11 -22.05
C THR A 181 -1.20 10.60 -22.08
N TYR A 182 -1.63 11.14 -20.94
CA TYR A 182 -1.95 12.55 -20.75
C TYR A 182 -1.36 13.06 -19.44
N THR A 183 -1.01 14.35 -19.42
CA THR A 183 -0.58 15.06 -18.21
C THR A 183 -1.56 16.20 -17.93
N PHE A 184 -1.96 16.37 -16.67
CA PHE A 184 -2.91 17.39 -16.26
C PHE A 184 -2.43 18.15 -15.03
N SER A 185 -2.62 19.48 -15.04
CA SER A 185 -2.40 20.37 -13.91
C SER A 185 -3.63 21.24 -13.71
N PHE A 186 -4.03 21.49 -12.46
CA PHE A 186 -5.03 22.51 -12.19
C PHE A 186 -4.38 23.89 -12.25
N SER A 187 -4.92 24.79 -13.06
CA SER A 187 -4.59 26.21 -12.99
C SER A 187 -5.22 26.78 -11.72
N SER A 188 -4.41 27.24 -10.77
CA SER A 188 -4.91 28.05 -9.66
C SER A 188 -5.28 29.44 -10.20
N HIS A 189 -6.58 29.75 -10.20
CA HIS A 189 -7.09 31.12 -10.35
C HIS A 189 -6.91 31.90 -9.05
#